data_AF-A0A7S4E1H7-F1
#
_entry.id   AF-A0A7S4E1H7-F1
#
_cell.length_a   1.000
_cell.length_b   1.000
_cell.length_c   1.000
_cell.angle_alpha   90.00
_cell.angle_beta   90.00
_cell.angle_gamma   90.00
#
_symmetry.space_group_name_H-M   'P 1'
#
loop_
_entity.id
_entity.type
_entity.pdbx_description
1 polymer ?
#
loop_
_entity_poly.entity_id
_entity_poly.type
_entity_poly.pdbx_seq_one_letter_code
_entity_poly.pdbx_strand_id
1 'polypeptide(L)'
;ESMERGGMDASFRPPKRVITDHQELSELRLRKRKEFEDTLRRNRLSMGVWAQYALWEASQKEFERSRSIFERALDVDYRNHSIWLKYAEMEMKNRFVNHARNVWDRAV
;
A
#
# COMPACT_ATOMS: atom_id res chain seq x y z
N GLU A 1 -17.66 -48.12 -20.64
CA GLU A 1 -17.71 -46.82 -21.33
C GLU A 1 -18.51 -45.84 -20.46
N SER A 2 -17.89 -45.10 -19.53
CA SER A 2 -17.01 -43.93 -19.77
C SER A 2 -17.76 -42.89 -20.63
N MET A 3 -18.64 -42.06 -20.06
CA MET A 3 -18.38 -40.84 -19.27
C MET A 3 -17.66 -39.75 -20.06
N GLU A 4 -18.43 -38.91 -20.76
CA GLU A 4 -17.99 -37.59 -21.22
C GLU A 4 -19.09 -36.55 -20.94
N ARG A 5 -19.03 -35.92 -19.76
CA ARG A 5 -19.64 -34.60 -19.55
C ARG A 5 -18.53 -33.58 -19.79
N GLY A 6 -18.46 -33.06 -21.01
CA GLY A 6 -17.55 -31.98 -21.37
C GLY A 6 -17.76 -30.76 -20.48
N GLY A 7 -16.72 -30.36 -19.78
CA GLY A 7 -16.71 -29.18 -18.91
C GLY A 7 -16.74 -27.90 -19.72
N MET A 8 -17.68 -27.01 -19.39
CA MET A 8 -17.62 -25.60 -19.73
C MET A 8 -17.34 -24.82 -18.45
N ASP A 9 -16.08 -24.81 -18.01
CA ASP A 9 -15.57 -23.79 -17.09
C ASP A 9 -14.86 -22.72 -17.91
N ALA A 10 -15.66 -21.90 -18.58
CA ALA A 10 -15.18 -20.66 -19.17
C ALA A 10 -14.99 -19.65 -18.03
N SER A 11 -13.81 -19.71 -17.41
CA SER A 11 -13.36 -18.78 -16.38
C SER A 11 -13.65 -17.31 -16.79
N PHE A 12 -14.70 -16.72 -16.22
CA PHE A 12 -15.07 -15.32 -16.41
C PHE A 12 -14.05 -14.44 -15.69
N ARG A 13 -12.89 -14.23 -16.33
CA ARG A 13 -11.91 -13.26 -15.83
C ARG A 13 -12.45 -11.87 -16.15
N PRO A 14 -12.76 -11.03 -15.15
CA PRO A 14 -13.21 -9.68 -15.42
C PRO A 14 -12.18 -8.96 -16.30
N PRO A 15 -12.63 -8.18 -17.31
CA PRO A 15 -11.72 -7.55 -18.26
C PRO A 15 -10.74 -6.65 -17.52
N LYS A 16 -9.46 -6.81 -17.81
CA LYS A 16 -8.40 -5.91 -17.30
C LYS A 16 -8.63 -4.54 -17.93
N ARG A 17 -9.29 -3.63 -17.20
CA ARG A 17 -9.42 -2.22 -17.59
C ARG A 17 -8.02 -1.61 -17.68
N VAL A 18 -7.63 -1.19 -18.88
CA VAL A 18 -6.38 -0.46 -19.12
C VAL A 18 -6.68 1.01 -18.86
N ILE A 19 -6.03 1.58 -17.84
CA ILE A 19 -6.15 3.01 -17.53
C ILE A 19 -5.44 3.74 -18.68
N THR A 20 -6.21 4.48 -19.49
CA THR A 20 -5.70 5.01 -20.77
C THR A 20 -5.31 6.49 -20.65
N ASP A 21 -5.84 7.20 -19.64
CA ASP A 21 -5.64 8.63 -19.46
C ASP A 21 -5.11 9.01 -18.06
N HIS A 22 -4.31 10.09 -18.00
CA HIS A 22 -3.74 10.62 -16.76
C HIS A 22 -4.82 11.09 -15.77
N GLN A 23 -5.97 11.57 -16.27
CA GLN A 23 -7.09 11.98 -15.42
C GLN A 23 -7.74 10.76 -14.76
N GLU A 24 -7.98 9.69 -15.52
CA GLU A 24 -8.54 8.43 -14.98
C GLU A 24 -7.63 7.83 -13.89
N LEU A 25 -6.31 7.87 -14.10
CA LEU A 25 -5.34 7.44 -13.09
C LEU A 25 -5.46 8.28 -11.80
N SER A 26 -5.64 9.60 -11.93
CA SER A 26 -5.76 10.52 -10.79
C SER A 26 -7.05 10.27 -9.98
N GLU A 27 -8.17 10.00 -10.65
CA GLU A 27 -9.45 9.68 -10.01
C GLU A 27 -9.38 8.34 -9.28
N LEU A 28 -8.76 7.34 -9.90
CA LEU A 28 -8.55 6.03 -9.26
C LEU A 28 -7.67 6.14 -8.03
N ARG A 29 -6.60 6.94 -8.08
CA ARG A 29 -5.76 7.24 -6.91
C ARG A 29 -6.56 7.91 -5.81
N LEU A 30 -7.36 8.93 -6.14
CA LEU A 30 -8.18 9.65 -5.16
C LEU A 30 -9.20 8.72 -4.49
N ARG A 31 -9.89 7.89 -5.27
CA ARG A 31 -10.85 6.91 -4.74
C ARG A 31 -10.16 5.92 -3.79
N LYS A 32 -9.01 5.38 -4.19
CA LYS A 32 -8.26 4.42 -3.37
C LYS A 32 -7.74 5.05 -2.07
N ARG A 33 -7.24 6.29 -2.13
CA ARG A 33 -6.85 7.06 -0.93
C ARG A 33 -8.03 7.22 0.03
N LYS A 34 -9.20 7.58 -0.50
CA LYS A 34 -10.42 7.72 0.31
C LYS A 34 -10.78 6.41 1.02
N GLU A 35 -10.71 5.27 0.34
CA GLU A 35 -10.97 3.95 0.95
C GLU A 35 -10.02 3.65 2.13
N PHE A 36 -8.72 3.93 1.96
CA PHE A 36 -7.74 3.76 3.04
C PHE A 36 -8.03 4.69 4.22
N GLU A 37 -8.23 5.99 3.95
CA GLU A 37 -8.53 6.97 5.00
C GLU A 37 -9.85 6.66 5.72
N ASP A 38 -10.90 6.23 5.02
CA ASP A 38 -12.16 5.82 5.63
C ASP A 38 -11.99 4.60 6.53
N THR A 39 -11.15 3.64 6.13
CA THR A 39 -10.81 2.46 6.95
C THR A 39 -10.04 2.87 8.21
N LEU A 40 -9.05 3.75 8.07
CA LEU A 40 -8.25 4.28 9.19
C LEU A 40 -9.08 5.17 10.13
N ARG A 41 -10.07 5.91 9.60
CA ARG A 41 -11.03 6.67 10.40
C ARG A 41 -11.90 5.77 11.27
N ARG A 42 -12.30 4.60 10.77
CA ARG A 42 -13.08 3.60 11.52
C ARG A 42 -12.24 2.87 12.56
N ASN A 43 -11.00 2.52 12.22
CA ASN A 43 -10.09 1.84 13.14
C ASN A 43 -8.64 2.33 12.97
N ARG A 44 -8.28 3.34 13.77
CA ARG A 44 -6.95 3.97 13.72
C ARG A 44 -5.83 3.07 14.21
N LEU A 45 -6.12 2.08 15.04
CA LEU A 45 -5.13 1.15 15.61
C LEU A 45 -4.73 0.02 14.64
N SER A 46 -5.32 -0.03 13.45
CA SER A 46 -4.99 -1.04 12.45
C SER A 46 -3.68 -0.72 11.73
N MET A 47 -2.55 -1.06 12.37
CA MET A 47 -1.21 -0.83 11.81
C MET A 47 -0.97 -1.56 10.48
N GLY A 48 -1.66 -2.68 10.25
CA GLY A 48 -1.66 -3.36 8.95
C GLY A 48 -2.17 -2.47 7.81
N VAL A 49 -3.27 -1.73 8.04
CA VAL A 49 -3.86 -0.82 7.05
C VAL A 49 -2.93 0.37 6.81
N TRP A 50 -2.34 0.93 7.86
CA TRP A 50 -1.32 1.98 7.74
C TRP A 50 -0.17 1.57 6.85
N ALA A 51 0.41 0.39 7.10
CA ALA A 51 1.48 -0.17 6.30
C ALA A 51 1.07 -0.40 4.84
N GLN A 52 -0.11 -0.98 4.60
CA GLN A 52 -0.62 -1.21 3.24
C GLN A 52 -0.83 0.10 2.48
N TYR A 53 -1.36 1.12 3.15
CA TYR A 53 -1.58 2.43 2.55
C TYR A 53 -0.26 3.11 2.17
N ALA A 54 0.73 3.11 3.07
CA ALA A 54 2.04 3.70 2.82
C ALA A 54 2.77 2.98 1.67
N LEU A 55 2.76 1.64 1.65
CA LEU A 55 3.35 0.84 0.58
C LEU A 55 2.63 1.04 -0.76
N TRP A 56 1.31 1.24 -0.73
CA TRP A 56 0.56 1.56 -1.93
C TRP A 56 0.95 2.92 -2.51
N GLU A 57 1.11 3.97 -1.70
CA GLU A 57 1.63 5.27 -2.19
C GLU A 57 3.04 5.12 -2.78
N ALA A 58 3.92 4.34 -2.12
CA ALA A 58 5.25 4.06 -2.66
C ALA A 58 5.18 3.34 -4.02
N SER A 59 4.21 2.44 -4.23
CA SER A 59 3.99 1.79 -5.54
C SER A 59 3.58 2.77 -6.64
N GLN A 60 2.96 3.89 -6.27
CA GLN A 60 2.60 4.98 -7.17
C GLN A 60 3.76 5.96 -7.42
N LYS A 61 4.95 5.70 -6.84
CA LYS A 61 6.12 6.59 -6.80
C LYS A 61 5.87 7.90 -6.02
N GLU A 62 4.86 7.91 -5.16
CA GLU A 62 4.52 9.04 -4.28
C GLU A 62 5.21 8.88 -2.91
N PHE A 63 6.54 8.94 -2.91
CA PHE A 63 7.34 8.63 -1.71
C PHE A 63 7.11 9.61 -0.56
N GLU A 64 6.89 10.89 -0.86
CA GLU A 64 6.65 11.90 0.17
C GLU A 64 5.34 11.64 0.92
N ARG A 65 4.29 11.21 0.20
CA ARG A 65 3.04 10.77 0.82
C ARG A 65 3.22 9.49 1.63
N SER A 66 3.99 8.54 1.09
CA SER A 66 4.32 7.30 1.79
C SER A 66 4.98 7.58 3.14
N ARG A 67 5.99 8.47 3.18
CA ARG A 67 6.65 8.93 4.41
C ARG A 67 5.66 9.57 5.37
N SER A 68 4.84 10.51 4.90
CA SER A 68 3.82 11.15 5.74
C SER A 68 2.87 10.14 6.39
N ILE A 69 2.49 9.07 5.67
CA ILE A 69 1.65 8.01 6.21
C ILE A 69 2.40 7.16 7.24
N PHE A 70 3.67 6.84 7.00
CA PHE A 70 4.50 6.13 7.98
C PHE A 70 4.70 6.95 9.26
N GLU A 71 5.01 8.24 9.17
CA GLU A 71 5.14 9.12 10.34
C GLU A 71 3.81 9.20 11.10
N ARG A 72 2.67 9.38 10.40
CA ARG A 72 1.33 9.34 11.03
C ARG A 72 1.03 8.01 11.71
N ALA A 73 1.54 6.90 11.19
CA ALA A 73 1.39 5.59 11.82
C ALA A 73 2.24 5.50 13.10
N LEU A 74 3.48 6.01 13.07
CA LEU A 74 4.35 6.08 14.23
C LEU A 74 3.79 6.99 15.33
N ASP A 75 3.09 8.08 14.98
CA ASP A 75 2.37 8.92 15.94
C ASP A 75 1.26 8.16 16.68
N VAL A 76 0.69 7.11 16.06
CA VAL A 76 -0.34 6.27 16.67
C VAL A 76 0.29 5.20 17.56
N ASP A 77 1.27 4.48 17.05
CA ASP A 77 1.97 3.42 17.78
C ASP A 77 3.44 3.33 17.34
N TYR A 78 4.28 4.11 18.02
CA TYR A 78 5.73 4.12 17.80
C TYR A 78 6.42 2.83 18.27
N ARG A 79 5.78 2.01 19.12
CA ARG A 79 6.37 0.76 19.64
C ARG A 79 6.23 -0.39 18.65
N ASN A 80 5.50 -0.17 17.55
CA ASN A 80 5.29 -1.19 16.54
C ASN A 80 6.51 -1.33 15.62
N HIS A 81 7.38 -2.30 15.95
CA HIS A 81 8.58 -2.61 15.16
C HIS A 81 8.28 -2.97 13.69
N SER A 82 7.11 -3.52 13.39
CA SER A 82 6.73 -3.88 12.00
C SER A 82 6.62 -2.65 11.10
N ILE A 83 6.20 -1.51 11.66
CA ILE A 83 6.07 -0.25 10.92
C ILE A 83 7.45 0.33 10.63
N TRP A 84 8.32 0.39 11.63
CA TRP A 84 9.71 0.80 11.46
C TRP A 84 10.43 -0.03 10.39
N LEU A 85 10.29 -1.35 10.45
CA LEU A 85 10.89 -2.25 9.47
C LEU A 85 10.38 -1.96 8.05
N LYS A 86 9.06 -1.86 7.86
CA LYS A 86 8.46 -1.56 6.54
C LYS A 86 8.84 -0.18 6.03
N TYR A 87 8.95 0.80 6.90
CA TYR A 87 9.36 2.15 6.55
C TYR A 87 10.81 2.17 6.06
N ALA A 88 11.73 1.59 6.83
CA ALA A 88 13.13 1.51 6.45
C ALA A 88 13.33 0.67 5.17
N GLU A 89 12.63 -0.47 5.03
CA GLU A 89 12.64 -1.28 3.81
C GLU A 89 12.17 -0.49 2.58
N MET A 90 11.14 0.35 2.73
CA MET A 90 10.64 1.18 1.65
C MET A 90 11.71 2.17 1.18
N GLU A 91 12.38 2.88 2.09
CA GLU A 91 13.46 3.80 1.74
C GLU A 91 14.65 3.07 1.09
N MET A 92 15.02 1.90 1.61
CA MET A 92 16.11 1.07 1.06
C MET A 92 15.81 0.56 -0.35
N LYS A 93 14.60 0.05 -0.59
CA LYS A 93 14.17 -0.47 -1.91
C LYS A 93 14.21 0.61 -3.00
N ASN A 94 13.96 1.85 -2.62
CA ASN A 94 13.98 3.00 -3.53
C ASN A 94 15.35 3.73 -3.57
N ARG A 95 16.38 3.17 -2.94
CA ARG A 95 17.75 3.71 -2.85
C ARG A 95 17.87 5.06 -2.12
N PHE A 96 16.94 5.39 -1.23
CA PHE A 96 17.00 6.54 -0.36
C PHE A 96 17.83 6.25 0.90
N VAL A 97 19.14 6.03 0.71
CA VAL A 97 20.04 5.52 1.75
C VAL A 97 20.11 6.44 2.97
N ASN A 98 20.15 7.76 2.78
CA ASN A 98 20.22 8.71 3.89
C ASN A 98 18.93 8.70 4.72
N HIS A 99 17.76 8.64 4.08
CA HIS A 99 16.49 8.52 4.78
C HIS A 99 16.39 7.19 5.54
N ALA A 100 16.79 6.08 4.91
CA ALA A 100 16.81 4.78 5.57
C ALA A 100 17.67 4.78 6.84
N ARG A 101 18.86 5.41 6.81
CA ARG A 101 19.71 5.55 8.00
C ARG A 101 19.03 6.32 9.12
N ASN A 102 18.40 7.45 8.79
CA ASN A 102 17.68 8.26 9.78
C ASN A 102 16.50 7.49 10.41
N VAL A 103 15.80 6.66 9.62
CA VAL A 103 14.72 5.82 10.13
C VAL A 103 15.27 4.75 11.08
N TRP A 104 16.39 4.10 10.74
CA TRP A 104 17.02 3.10 11.61
C TRP A 104 17.56 3.70 12.91
N ASP A 105 18.16 4.88 12.86
CA ASP A 105 18.68 5.59 14.04
C ASP A 105 17.55 5.95 15.02
N ARG A 106 16.38 6.33 14.51
CA ARG A 106 15.19 6.65 15.32
C ARG A 106 14.48 5.41 15.89
N ALA A 107 14.75 4.23 15.34
CA ALA A 107 14.08 2.99 15.74
C ALA A 107 14.78 2.26 16.92
N VAL A 108 15.91 2.79 17.40
CA VAL A 108 16.67 2.31 18.57
C VAL A 108 16.03 2.81 19.86
#